data_AF-A0A5B9QFH9-F1
#
_entry.id   AF-A0A5B9QFH9-F1
#
_cell.length_a   1.000
_cell.length_b   1.000
_cell.length_c   1.000
_cell.angle_alpha   90.00
_cell.angle_beta   90.00
_cell.angle_gamma   90.00
#
_symmetry.space_group_name_H-M   'P 1'
#
loop_
_entity.id
_entity.type
_entity.pdbx_description
1 polymer ?
#
loop_
_entity_poly.entity_id
_entity_poly.type
_entity_poly.pdbx_seq_one_letter_code
_entity_poly.pdbx_strand_id
1 'polypeptide(L)'
;MKHTLIILMVGCAVWATSNLVHAQVTVGVDMGEEWLGYMNVSELPANGGAFLWGSAWGTADLVAEFSTSPSTLTLSPNTIDDPNEYWYQCTGSGSAPNCGSPGALGNKIMEANMYVEKTDTLAGQVVTFEGNVLSNSLSDLFGDYLTKIFIKDFAPDYSSFNVTEEIIDVGDTGAFSISLFTDPGLGRHVQYGFATTGPNVWVTDAPALGTVVVEAFGTPPGTAGDFDDDGDVDGNDFLVWQRDTAVGSLTDWQDNYGFTPPPVSAVVGVPEPSSCVLALLVAVGATSLRRQHRGYC
;
A
#
# COMPACT_ATOMS: atom_id res chain seq x y z
N MET A 1 -55.57 -43.98 -29.43
CA MET A 1 -54.17 -44.45 -29.27
C MET A 1 -53.24 -43.45 -29.92
N LYS A 2 -52.39 -42.79 -29.10
CA LYS A 2 -50.98 -42.45 -29.35
C LYS A 2 -50.67 -41.93 -30.78
N HIS A 3 -50.33 -40.66 -31.01
CA HIS A 3 -49.06 -40.09 -30.53
C HIS A 3 -49.16 -38.60 -30.15
N THR A 4 -48.75 -38.41 -28.91
CA THR A 4 -48.58 -37.23 -28.10
C THR A 4 -47.59 -36.23 -28.71
N LEU A 5 -48.03 -34.99 -28.86
CA LEU A 5 -47.36 -33.78 -28.36
C LEU A 5 -45.81 -33.88 -28.22
N ILE A 6 -45.08 -33.48 -29.25
CA ILE A 6 -43.71 -32.96 -29.12
C ILE A 6 -43.80 -31.45 -29.32
N ILE A 7 -44.44 -30.81 -28.34
CA ILE A 7 -44.40 -29.36 -28.12
C ILE A 7 -43.43 -29.16 -26.97
N LEU A 8 -42.40 -28.34 -27.23
CA LEU A 8 -41.75 -27.47 -26.25
C LEU A 8 -41.04 -28.17 -25.08
N MET A 9 -39.71 -28.28 -25.16
CA MET A 9 -38.74 -28.10 -24.06
C MET A 9 -37.38 -28.67 -24.47
N VAL A 10 -36.68 -27.99 -25.38
CA VAL A 10 -35.23 -27.88 -25.22
C VAL A 10 -35.07 -26.55 -24.50
N GLY A 11 -35.17 -26.61 -23.18
CA GLY A 11 -34.85 -25.48 -22.32
C GLY A 11 -33.38 -25.13 -22.55
N CYS A 12 -33.15 -24.06 -23.30
CA CYS A 12 -31.94 -23.27 -23.16
C CYS A 12 -31.96 -22.68 -21.74
N ALA A 13 -31.58 -23.49 -20.76
CA ALA A 13 -31.12 -23.00 -19.47
C ALA A 13 -29.74 -22.38 -19.74
N VAL A 14 -29.73 -21.21 -20.38
CA VAL A 14 -28.59 -20.30 -20.30
C VAL A 14 -28.64 -19.81 -18.87
N TRP A 15 -27.94 -20.51 -17.98
CA TRP A 15 -27.47 -19.92 -16.73
C TRP A 15 -26.53 -18.80 -17.16
N ALA A 16 -27.10 -17.60 -17.36
CA ALA A 16 -26.33 -16.39 -17.33
C ALA A 16 -25.87 -16.25 -15.88
N THR A 17 -24.74 -16.87 -15.54
CA THR A 17 -23.97 -16.44 -14.38
C THR A 17 -23.57 -15.02 -14.70
N SER A 18 -24.32 -14.06 -14.18
CA SER A 18 -23.86 -12.68 -14.11
C SER A 18 -22.60 -12.73 -13.24
N ASN A 19 -21.42 -12.68 -13.87
CA ASN A 19 -20.22 -12.35 -13.14
C ASN A 19 -20.48 -10.96 -12.54
N LEU A 20 -20.63 -10.89 -11.22
CA LEU A 20 -20.60 -9.62 -10.51
C LEU A 20 -19.19 -9.07 -10.74
N VAL A 21 -19.05 -8.16 -11.69
CA VAL A 21 -17.81 -7.42 -11.91
C VAL A 21 -17.81 -6.34 -10.85
N HIS A 22 -16.99 -6.51 -9.82
CA HIS A 22 -16.68 -5.43 -8.90
C HIS A 22 -15.72 -4.45 -9.58
N ALA A 23 -15.82 -3.16 -9.23
CA ALA A 23 -14.81 -2.21 -9.63
C ALA A 23 -13.46 -2.67 -9.06
N GLN A 24 -12.40 -2.55 -9.86
CA GLN A 24 -11.04 -2.90 -9.47
C GLN A 24 -10.20 -1.63 -9.51
N VAL A 25 -9.32 -1.49 -8.52
CA VAL A 25 -8.41 -0.37 -8.39
C VAL A 25 -7.04 -0.87 -7.96
N THR A 26 -6.01 -0.39 -8.63
CA THR A 26 -4.62 -0.64 -8.26
C THR A 26 -4.06 0.59 -7.56
N VAL A 27 -3.44 0.38 -6.40
CA VAL A 27 -2.71 1.38 -5.63
C VAL A 27 -1.26 0.91 -5.48
N GLY A 28 -0.36 1.83 -5.18
CA GLY A 28 1.05 1.52 -4.98
C GLY A 28 1.74 2.44 -3.99
N VAL A 29 3.06 2.38 -3.94
CA VAL A 29 3.89 3.21 -3.06
C VAL A 29 4.07 4.59 -3.68
N ASP A 30 2.97 5.35 -3.70
CA ASP A 30 2.92 6.68 -4.29
C ASP A 30 3.30 7.74 -3.24
N MET A 31 4.35 8.49 -3.52
CA MET A 31 4.84 9.56 -2.66
C MET A 31 3.83 10.73 -2.63
N GLY A 32 3.00 10.92 -3.66
CA GLY A 32 1.98 11.97 -3.70
C GLY A 32 0.75 11.71 -2.83
N GLU A 33 0.66 10.54 -2.19
CA GLU A 33 -0.42 10.21 -1.26
C GLU A 33 -0.16 10.74 0.17
N GLU A 34 -1.24 10.93 0.93
CA GLU A 34 -1.13 11.25 2.35
C GLU A 34 -0.83 9.97 3.15
N TRP A 35 0.45 9.78 3.47
CA TRP A 35 0.89 8.69 4.33
C TRP A 35 0.76 9.05 5.82
N LEU A 36 0.12 8.15 6.55
CA LEU A 36 -0.16 8.24 7.97
C LEU A 36 0.69 7.22 8.74
N GLY A 37 1.00 7.57 9.99
CA GLY A 37 1.71 6.70 10.92
C GLY A 37 0.86 6.31 12.13
N TYR A 38 0.91 5.04 12.52
CA TYR A 38 0.34 4.56 13.78
C TYR A 38 1.29 3.56 14.45
N MET A 39 1.58 3.79 15.72
CA MET A 39 2.46 2.94 16.50
C MET A 39 1.67 2.11 17.50
N ASN A 40 1.83 0.80 17.46
CA ASN A 40 1.37 -0.12 18.50
C ASN A 40 2.55 -0.55 19.37
N VAL A 41 2.39 -0.46 20.69
CA VAL A 41 3.44 -0.83 21.66
C VAL A 41 2.95 -1.97 22.55
N SER A 42 3.77 -3.00 22.66
CA SER A 42 3.53 -4.18 23.51
C SER A 42 4.75 -4.52 24.36
N GLU A 43 4.51 -5.26 25.43
CA GLU A 43 5.59 -5.85 26.22
C GLU A 43 6.37 -6.88 25.41
N LEU A 44 7.63 -7.10 25.79
CA LEU A 44 8.41 -8.21 25.23
C LEU A 44 7.71 -9.56 25.53
N PRO A 45 7.92 -10.59 24.70
CA PRO A 45 7.40 -11.93 24.98
C PRO A 45 7.84 -12.46 26.35
N ALA A 46 9.07 -12.13 26.78
CA ALA A 46 9.59 -12.48 28.11
C ALA A 46 8.80 -11.84 29.27
N ASN A 47 8.12 -10.72 29.02
CA ASN A 47 7.24 -10.00 29.96
C ASN A 47 5.75 -10.31 29.72
N GLY A 48 5.43 -11.36 28.95
CA GLY A 48 4.07 -11.81 28.69
C GLY A 48 3.44 -11.27 27.40
N GLY A 49 4.13 -10.41 26.64
CA GLY A 49 3.70 -9.99 25.29
C GLY A 49 2.42 -9.15 25.25
N ALA A 50 1.98 -8.59 26.38
CA ALA A 50 0.72 -7.86 26.45
C ALA A 50 0.78 -6.57 25.62
N PHE A 51 -0.29 -6.31 24.86
CA PHE A 51 -0.51 -4.98 24.28
C PHE A 51 -0.64 -3.94 25.39
N LEU A 52 0.03 -2.80 25.21
CA LEU A 52 0.01 -1.70 26.15
C LEU A 52 -0.90 -0.58 25.65
N TRP A 53 -0.57 -0.03 24.47
CA TRP A 53 -1.28 1.09 23.87
C TRP A 53 -0.91 1.26 22.41
N GLY A 54 -1.69 2.07 21.71
CA GLY A 54 -1.41 2.50 20.34
C GLY A 54 -1.78 3.97 20.15
N SER A 55 -1.08 4.65 19.25
CA SER A 55 -1.32 6.07 18.96
C SER A 55 -0.80 6.48 17.58
N ALA A 56 -1.39 7.53 17.01
CA ALA A 56 -0.93 8.12 15.76
C ALA A 56 0.43 8.81 15.96
N TRP A 57 1.38 8.50 15.10
CA TRP A 57 2.76 9.02 15.09
C TRP A 57 3.06 9.64 13.72
N GLY A 58 4.03 10.55 13.66
CA GLY A 58 4.56 11.01 12.38
C GLY A 58 5.29 9.88 11.66
N THR A 59 5.31 9.90 10.33
CA THR A 59 6.01 8.89 9.52
C THR A 59 7.52 8.89 9.80
N ALA A 60 8.10 10.06 10.06
CA ALA A 60 9.48 10.21 10.51
C ALA A 60 9.74 9.56 11.88
N ASP A 61 8.81 9.67 12.83
CA ASP A 61 8.92 9.02 14.15
C ASP A 61 8.75 7.49 14.06
N LEU A 62 8.07 7.01 13.01
CA LEU A 62 8.06 5.59 12.65
C LEU A 62 9.38 5.11 12.05
N VAL A 63 10.31 6.02 11.74
CA VAL A 63 11.55 5.75 11.00
C VAL A 63 11.25 5.18 9.61
N ALA A 64 10.20 5.73 8.99
CA ALA A 64 9.75 5.46 7.63
C ALA A 64 9.97 6.72 6.78
N GLU A 65 10.96 6.67 5.88
CA GLU A 65 11.44 7.85 5.16
C GLU A 65 11.35 7.66 3.65
N PHE A 66 10.81 8.68 2.99
CA PHE A 66 10.81 8.79 1.54
C PHE A 66 12.08 9.51 1.05
N SER A 67 12.63 9.06 -0.06
CA SER A 67 13.73 9.71 -0.80
C SER A 67 13.33 9.86 -2.27
N THR A 68 13.77 10.92 -2.95
CA THR A 68 13.54 11.15 -4.39
C THR A 68 14.74 10.78 -5.27
N SER A 69 15.91 10.55 -4.68
CA SER A 69 17.13 10.23 -5.41
C SER A 69 17.94 9.13 -4.71
N PRO A 70 17.62 7.85 -4.95
CA PRO A 70 16.53 7.32 -5.79
C PRO A 70 15.14 7.44 -5.12
N SER A 71 14.07 7.32 -5.91
CA SER A 71 12.67 7.28 -5.44
C SER A 71 12.39 6.02 -4.64
N THR A 72 12.45 6.11 -3.30
CA THR A 72 12.29 4.96 -2.41
C THR A 72 11.54 5.31 -1.13
N LEU A 73 10.91 4.30 -0.55
CA LEU A 73 10.49 4.27 0.85
C LEU A 73 11.46 3.37 1.62
N THR A 74 12.08 3.91 2.67
CA THR A 74 12.97 3.16 3.57
C THR A 74 12.28 2.99 4.93
N LEU A 75 12.13 1.74 5.35
CA LEU A 75 11.56 1.35 6.65
C LEU A 75 12.68 0.80 7.53
N SER A 76 12.80 1.33 8.74
CA SER A 76 13.84 0.92 9.70
C SER A 76 13.23 0.48 11.03
N PRO A 77 13.97 -0.27 11.87
CA PRO A 77 13.61 -0.49 13.26
C PRO A 77 13.33 0.83 14.00
N ASN A 78 12.26 0.86 14.80
CA ASN A 78 11.91 2.06 15.54
C ASN A 78 12.94 2.41 16.59
N THR A 79 13.25 3.70 16.69
CA THR A 79 14.18 4.24 17.68
C THR A 79 13.44 5.12 18.68
N ILE A 80 13.93 5.12 19.93
CA ILE A 80 13.38 5.96 21.00
C ILE A 80 14.49 6.78 21.64
N ASP A 81 14.47 8.09 21.46
CA ASP A 81 15.45 9.01 22.07
C ASP A 81 15.07 9.39 23.51
N ASP A 82 14.73 8.38 24.32
CA ASP A 82 14.47 8.50 25.75
C ASP A 82 15.15 7.34 26.48
N PRO A 83 16.19 7.59 27.29
CA PRO A 83 16.96 6.51 27.92
C PRO A 83 16.21 5.79 29.05
N ASN A 84 14.97 6.15 29.38
CA ASN A 84 14.20 5.54 30.46
C ASN A 84 14.14 4.00 30.37
N GLU A 85 14.21 3.32 31.53
CA GLU A 85 14.08 1.86 31.63
C GLU A 85 12.76 1.28 31.12
N TYR A 86 11.74 2.12 30.94
CA TYR A 86 10.52 1.74 30.25
C TYR A 86 10.80 1.27 28.80
N TRP A 87 11.74 1.94 28.11
CA TRP A 87 12.12 1.65 26.72
C TRP A 87 13.34 0.75 26.61
N TYR A 88 14.23 0.73 27.60
CA TYR A 88 15.49 0.01 27.51
C TYR A 88 15.71 -0.93 28.68
N GLN A 89 16.18 -2.14 28.39
CA GLN A 89 16.50 -3.11 29.42
C GLN A 89 17.75 -2.69 30.19
N CYS A 90 17.67 -2.76 31.52
CA CYS A 90 18.79 -2.48 32.42
C CYS A 90 19.73 -3.67 32.56
N THR A 91 20.16 -4.19 31.41
CA THR A 91 21.05 -5.35 31.29
C THR A 91 22.12 -5.07 30.25
N GLY A 92 23.25 -5.76 30.33
CA GLY A 92 24.34 -5.55 29.37
C GLY A 92 24.99 -4.18 29.57
N SER A 93 25.00 -3.35 28.52
CA SER A 93 25.53 -1.97 28.57
C SER A 93 24.62 -0.99 29.32
N GLY A 94 23.32 -1.30 29.48
CA GLY A 94 22.36 -0.47 30.19
C GLY A 94 22.39 -0.66 31.71
N SER A 95 22.30 0.45 32.48
CA SER A 95 22.25 0.42 33.95
C SER A 95 21.27 1.45 34.50
N ALA A 96 20.53 1.10 35.56
CA ALA A 96 19.49 1.96 36.12
C ALA A 96 20.05 3.08 37.02
N PRO A 97 19.37 4.25 37.09
CA PRO A 97 18.23 4.66 36.26
C PRO A 97 18.67 5.08 34.84
N ASN A 98 17.73 5.12 33.89
CA ASN A 98 17.99 5.50 32.49
C ASN A 98 18.97 4.56 31.78
N CYS A 99 18.45 3.38 31.43
CA CYS A 99 19.23 2.27 30.89
C CYS A 99 19.57 2.40 29.39
N GLY A 100 18.95 3.34 28.67
CA GLY A 100 19.22 3.59 27.26
C GLY A 100 20.60 4.18 27.04
N SER A 101 21.36 3.52 26.17
CA SER A 101 22.72 3.88 25.75
C SER A 101 23.11 3.00 24.56
N PRO A 102 24.19 3.30 23.83
CA PRO A 102 24.68 2.41 22.78
C PRO A 102 24.88 0.97 23.27
N GLY A 103 24.33 0.01 22.54
CA GLY A 103 24.26 -1.42 22.84
C GLY A 103 23.13 -1.84 23.78
N ALA A 104 22.30 -0.91 24.26
CA ALA A 104 21.18 -1.25 25.15
C ALA A 104 20.08 -1.96 24.36
N LEU A 105 19.58 -3.08 24.91
CA LEU A 105 18.49 -3.83 24.30
C LEU A 105 17.15 -3.11 24.53
N GLY A 106 16.28 -3.11 23.51
CA GLY A 106 14.91 -2.63 23.62
C GLY A 106 14.10 -3.39 24.65
N ASN A 107 13.16 -2.70 25.30
CA ASN A 107 12.27 -3.24 26.32
C ASN A 107 10.79 -3.28 25.89
N LYS A 108 10.50 -2.92 24.64
CA LYS A 108 9.16 -2.92 24.06
C LYS A 108 9.20 -3.48 22.65
N ILE A 109 8.17 -4.22 22.28
CA ILE A 109 7.90 -4.54 20.87
C ILE A 109 7.08 -3.37 20.30
N MET A 110 7.56 -2.86 19.17
CA MET A 110 6.95 -1.76 18.42
C MET A 110 6.49 -2.31 17.08
N GLU A 111 5.23 -2.06 16.73
CA GLU A 111 4.69 -2.31 15.39
C GLU A 111 4.34 -0.95 14.76
N ALA A 112 5.27 -0.45 13.93
CA ALA A 112 5.10 0.76 13.14
C ALA A 112 4.25 0.47 11.90
N ASN A 113 3.03 1.01 11.87
CA ASN A 113 2.14 0.95 10.73
C ASN A 113 2.26 2.26 9.92
N MET A 114 2.81 2.15 8.71
CA MET A 114 2.96 3.23 7.74
C MET A 114 2.01 2.98 6.56
N TYR A 115 0.99 3.81 6.37
CA TYR A 115 -0.10 3.50 5.44
C TYR A 115 -0.80 4.73 4.88
N VAL A 116 -1.45 4.57 3.74
CA VAL A 116 -2.46 5.51 3.24
C VAL A 116 -3.83 5.03 3.70
N GLU A 117 -4.71 5.95 4.13
CA GLU A 117 -6.10 5.65 4.43
C GLU A 117 -7.05 6.34 3.45
N LYS A 118 -8.00 5.58 2.93
CA LYS A 118 -9.06 6.06 2.05
C LYS A 118 -10.42 5.72 2.65
N THR A 119 -11.16 6.75 3.04
CA THR A 119 -12.52 6.60 3.56
C THR A 119 -13.52 6.67 2.41
N ASP A 120 -14.39 5.66 2.31
CA ASP A 120 -15.47 5.52 1.31
C ASP A 120 -15.07 5.45 -0.17
N THR A 121 -13.89 5.96 -0.56
CA THR A 121 -13.49 6.01 -1.97
C THR A 121 -13.06 4.65 -2.52
N LEU A 122 -12.65 3.71 -1.66
CA LEU A 122 -12.25 2.34 -2.04
C LEU A 122 -13.26 1.27 -1.60
N ALA A 123 -14.40 1.64 -0.99
CA ALA A 123 -15.40 0.70 -0.49
C ALA A 123 -16.09 -0.07 -1.63
N GLY A 124 -16.30 -1.37 -1.45
CA GLY A 124 -16.96 -2.25 -2.43
C GLY A 124 -16.14 -2.57 -3.69
N GLN A 125 -14.82 -2.37 -3.64
CA GLN A 125 -13.90 -2.58 -4.76
C GLN A 125 -12.94 -3.73 -4.48
N VAL A 126 -12.39 -4.32 -5.55
CA VAL A 126 -11.18 -5.13 -5.43
C VAL A 126 -10.00 -4.17 -5.45
N VAL A 127 -9.40 -3.95 -4.28
CA VAL A 127 -8.19 -3.13 -4.13
C VAL A 127 -6.99 -4.03 -4.27
N THR A 128 -6.10 -3.70 -5.21
CA THR A 128 -4.82 -4.38 -5.43
C THR A 128 -3.70 -3.43 -5.04
N PHE A 129 -2.86 -3.80 -4.07
CA PHE A 129 -1.68 -3.03 -3.67
C PHE A 129 -0.43 -3.69 -4.27
N GLU A 130 0.29 -2.94 -5.10
CA GLU A 130 1.47 -3.41 -5.82
C GLU A 130 2.67 -2.50 -5.59
N GLY A 131 3.85 -3.08 -5.72
CA GLY A 131 5.11 -2.37 -5.61
C GLY A 131 6.29 -3.31 -5.81
N ASN A 132 7.49 -2.83 -5.51
CA ASN A 132 8.71 -3.58 -5.74
C ASN A 132 9.67 -3.39 -4.56
N VAL A 133 9.99 -4.50 -3.88
CA VAL A 133 10.97 -4.51 -2.78
C VAL A 133 12.37 -4.49 -3.40
N LEU A 134 13.15 -3.46 -3.09
CA LEU A 134 14.52 -3.32 -3.56
C LEU A 134 15.51 -4.07 -2.67
N SER A 135 15.25 -4.11 -1.36
CA SER A 135 16.04 -4.91 -0.41
C SER A 135 15.33 -5.08 0.92
N ASN A 136 15.53 -6.22 1.57
CA ASN A 136 15.35 -6.38 3.01
C ASN A 136 16.65 -6.89 3.65
N SER A 137 17.24 -6.06 4.51
CA SER A 137 18.52 -6.33 5.20
C SER A 137 18.39 -6.41 6.71
N LEU A 138 17.16 -6.52 7.23
CA LEU A 138 16.90 -6.53 8.66
C LEU A 138 17.65 -7.69 9.36
N SER A 139 18.40 -7.37 10.40
CA SER A 139 19.19 -8.32 11.19
C SER A 139 18.47 -8.70 12.48
N ASP A 140 18.71 -9.92 12.95
CA ASP A 140 18.27 -10.44 14.24
C ASP A 140 19.18 -10.03 15.43
N LEU A 141 20.17 -9.15 15.21
CA LEU A 141 21.21 -8.81 16.20
C LEU A 141 20.66 -8.35 17.55
N PHE A 142 19.54 -7.62 17.54
CA PHE A 142 18.88 -7.09 18.74
C PHE A 142 17.46 -7.64 18.95
N GLY A 143 17.13 -8.74 18.27
CA GLY A 143 15.83 -9.41 18.29
C GLY A 143 15.21 -9.56 16.90
N ASP A 144 14.09 -10.26 16.84
CA ASP A 144 13.42 -10.56 15.56
C ASP A 144 12.71 -9.33 15.02
N TYR A 145 13.01 -8.98 13.76
CA TYR A 145 12.29 -7.94 13.01
C TYR A 145 11.52 -8.57 11.85
N LEU A 146 10.33 -8.02 11.60
CA LEU A 146 9.44 -8.47 10.55
C LEU A 146 8.79 -7.26 9.88
N THR A 147 8.81 -7.22 8.55
CA THR A 147 8.02 -6.25 7.80
C THR A 147 6.93 -6.97 7.00
N LYS A 148 5.71 -6.46 7.08
CA LYS A 148 4.56 -6.93 6.31
C LYS A 148 4.04 -5.85 5.38
N ILE A 149 3.55 -6.27 4.23
CA ILE A 149 2.70 -5.51 3.32
C ILE A 149 1.26 -5.83 3.71
N PHE A 150 0.36 -4.84 3.74
CA PHE A 150 -1.05 -5.10 4.05
C PHE A 150 -2.02 -4.26 3.24
N ILE A 151 -3.24 -4.80 3.11
CA ILE A 151 -4.47 -4.05 2.87
C ILE A 151 -5.42 -4.40 4.02
N LYS A 152 -5.91 -3.40 4.74
CA LYS A 152 -6.90 -3.52 5.82
C LYS A 152 -8.15 -2.75 5.44
N ASP A 153 -9.32 -3.29 5.75
CA ASP A 153 -10.61 -2.63 5.54
C ASP A 153 -11.38 -2.63 6.86
N PHE A 154 -11.41 -1.47 7.51
CA PHE A 154 -12.00 -1.26 8.82
C PHE A 154 -13.48 -0.87 8.76
N ALA A 155 -14.22 -1.34 9.76
CA ALA A 155 -15.53 -0.80 10.06
C ALA A 155 -15.46 0.70 10.41
N PRO A 156 -16.57 1.46 10.27
CA PRO A 156 -16.58 2.91 10.52
C PRO A 156 -16.18 3.35 11.93
N ASP A 157 -16.25 2.43 12.90
CA ASP A 157 -15.85 2.65 14.28
C ASP A 157 -14.51 1.99 14.65
N TYR A 158 -13.79 1.47 13.65
CA TYR A 158 -12.54 0.70 13.78
C TYR A 158 -12.65 -0.56 14.68
N SER A 159 -13.86 -1.02 14.99
CA SER A 159 -14.09 -2.16 15.90
C SER A 159 -13.66 -3.51 15.33
N SER A 160 -13.55 -3.60 14.01
CA SER A 160 -13.18 -4.80 13.26
C SER A 160 -12.61 -4.42 11.91
N PHE A 161 -11.86 -5.35 11.31
CA PHE A 161 -11.35 -5.18 9.96
C PHE A 161 -11.20 -6.52 9.24
N ASN A 162 -11.26 -6.46 7.92
CA ASN A 162 -10.76 -7.51 7.04
C ASN A 162 -9.31 -7.17 6.67
N VAL A 163 -8.47 -8.18 6.42
CA VAL A 163 -7.07 -7.96 6.06
C VAL A 163 -6.59 -9.00 5.04
N THR A 164 -5.78 -8.53 4.10
CA THR A 164 -4.82 -9.35 3.34
C THR A 164 -3.43 -8.82 3.68
N GLU A 165 -2.50 -9.70 4.03
CA GLU A 165 -1.12 -9.33 4.34
C GLU A 165 -0.13 -10.35 3.79
N GLU A 166 1.09 -9.88 3.51
CA GLU A 166 2.21 -10.67 3.03
C GLU A 166 3.49 -10.25 3.78
N ILE A 167 4.34 -11.21 4.13
CA ILE A 167 5.62 -10.96 4.80
C ILE A 167 6.67 -10.66 3.74
N ILE A 168 7.53 -9.66 4.00
CA ILE A 168 8.78 -9.46 3.26
C ILE A 168 9.87 -10.15 4.07
N ASP A 169 10.32 -11.33 3.65
CA ASP A 169 11.38 -12.06 4.36
C ASP A 169 12.74 -11.38 4.16
N VAL A 170 13.67 -11.63 5.08
CA VAL A 170 15.04 -11.09 4.97
C VAL A 170 15.71 -11.65 3.72
N GLY A 171 16.25 -10.76 2.89
CA GLY A 171 16.82 -11.10 1.58
C GLY A 171 15.84 -11.08 0.41
N ASP A 172 14.53 -10.89 0.65
CA ASP A 172 13.55 -10.77 -0.42
C ASP A 172 13.77 -9.50 -1.25
N THR A 173 13.57 -9.66 -2.55
CA THR A 173 13.58 -8.59 -3.56
C THR A 173 12.59 -8.92 -4.66
N GLY A 174 12.05 -7.89 -5.33
CA GLY A 174 11.16 -8.03 -6.47
C GLY A 174 9.74 -7.54 -6.20
N ALA A 175 8.89 -7.74 -7.20
CA ALA A 175 7.52 -7.24 -7.19
C ALA A 175 6.63 -8.00 -6.20
N PHE A 176 5.77 -7.25 -5.51
CA PHE A 176 4.66 -7.79 -4.72
C PHE A 176 3.32 -7.35 -5.31
N SER A 177 2.27 -8.15 -5.09
CA SER A 177 0.91 -7.80 -5.47
C SER A 177 -0.07 -8.56 -4.57
N ILE A 178 -0.72 -7.83 -3.67
CA ILE A 178 -1.77 -8.37 -2.79
C ILE A 178 -3.11 -7.73 -3.13
N SER A 179 -4.20 -8.44 -2.90
CA SER A 179 -5.55 -7.92 -3.17
C SER A 179 -6.52 -8.22 -2.04
N LEU A 180 -7.45 -7.28 -1.82
CA LEU A 180 -8.56 -7.43 -0.90
C LEU A 180 -9.85 -6.94 -1.58
N PHE A 181 -10.91 -7.73 -1.50
CA PHE A 181 -12.25 -7.25 -1.84
C PHE A 181 -12.84 -6.54 -0.61
N THR A 182 -13.01 -5.23 -0.71
CA THR A 182 -13.46 -4.38 0.40
C THR A 182 -14.97 -4.41 0.56
N ASP A 183 -15.44 -4.22 1.79
CA ASP A 183 -16.86 -4.18 2.10
C ASP A 183 -17.53 -2.94 1.46
N PRO A 184 -18.71 -3.06 0.83
CA PRO A 184 -19.43 -1.94 0.21
C PRO A 184 -20.19 -1.07 1.20
N GLY A 185 -20.07 -1.30 2.51
CA GLY A 185 -20.68 -0.49 3.55
C GLY A 185 -20.25 0.99 3.49
N LEU A 186 -21.06 1.86 4.09
CA LEU A 186 -20.73 3.28 4.22
C LEU A 186 -19.82 3.50 5.43
N GLY A 187 -18.93 4.48 5.34
CA GLY A 187 -17.93 4.85 6.34
C GLY A 187 -16.76 3.87 6.43
N ARG A 188 -16.45 3.10 5.38
CA ARG A 188 -15.36 2.11 5.42
C ARG A 188 -14.02 2.81 5.30
N HIS A 189 -13.07 2.43 6.14
CA HIS A 189 -11.69 2.95 6.10
C HIS A 189 -10.77 1.88 5.54
N VAL A 190 -10.37 2.04 4.27
CA VAL A 190 -9.46 1.12 3.61
C VAL A 190 -8.05 1.67 3.74
N GLN A 191 -7.16 0.89 4.37
CA GLN A 191 -5.76 1.21 4.56
C GLN A 191 -4.89 0.26 3.74
N TYR A 192 -3.84 0.78 3.11
CA TYR A 192 -2.80 -0.03 2.48
C TYR A 192 -1.42 0.53 2.82
N GLY A 193 -0.44 -0.35 3.02
CA GLY A 193 0.89 0.06 3.40
C GLY A 193 1.71 -1.05 4.03
N PHE A 194 2.56 -0.67 4.99
CA PHE A 194 3.57 -1.53 5.59
C PHE A 194 3.48 -1.52 7.11
N ALA A 195 3.77 -2.66 7.73
CA ALA A 195 3.91 -2.80 9.18
C ALA A 195 5.29 -3.39 9.49
N THR A 196 6.17 -2.63 10.13
CA THR A 196 7.46 -3.12 10.64
C THR A 196 7.37 -3.36 12.13
N THR A 197 7.61 -4.60 12.55
CA THR A 197 7.50 -5.06 13.94
C THR A 197 8.86 -5.52 14.45
N GLY A 198 9.22 -5.11 15.66
CA GLY A 198 10.37 -5.63 16.38
C GLY A 198 10.63 -4.88 17.69
N PRO A 199 11.67 -5.25 18.45
CA PRO A 199 12.07 -4.49 19.62
C PRO A 199 12.46 -3.05 19.26
N ASN A 200 12.22 -2.10 20.16
CA ASN A 200 12.74 -0.75 20.00
C ASN A 200 14.29 -0.73 20.09
N VAL A 201 14.92 0.25 19.45
CA VAL A 201 16.38 0.29 19.31
C VAL A 201 16.93 1.63 19.75
N TRP A 202 18.12 1.63 20.35
CA TRP A 202 18.82 2.87 20.64
C TRP A 202 19.22 3.57 19.33
N VAL A 203 19.05 4.88 19.26
CA VAL A 203 19.15 5.65 18.01
C VAL A 203 20.46 5.44 17.24
N THR A 204 21.59 5.23 17.92
CA THR A 204 22.89 5.01 17.27
C THR A 204 23.11 3.57 16.79
N ASP A 205 22.29 2.62 17.23
CA ASP A 205 22.46 1.19 16.93
C ASP A 205 21.56 0.74 15.76
N ALA A 206 20.50 1.50 15.45
CA ALA A 206 19.58 1.20 14.35
C ALA A 206 20.27 0.97 12.99
N PRO A 207 21.30 1.74 12.59
CA PRO A 207 21.98 1.49 11.31
C PRO A 207 22.61 0.10 11.20
N ALA A 208 23.00 -0.54 12.31
CA ALA A 208 23.58 -1.88 12.31
C ALA A 208 22.54 -2.98 12.06
N LEU A 209 21.26 -2.68 12.23
CA LEU A 209 20.16 -3.63 12.01
C LEU A 209 19.68 -3.69 10.57
N GLY A 210 20.12 -2.77 9.70
CA GLY A 210 19.66 -2.70 8.33
C GLY A 210 18.25 -2.14 8.19
N THR A 211 17.74 -2.19 6.96
CA THR A 211 16.47 -1.57 6.56
C THR A 211 15.74 -2.43 5.53
N VAL A 212 14.45 -2.12 5.34
CA VAL A 212 13.68 -2.52 4.16
C VAL A 212 13.57 -1.32 3.24
N VAL A 213 13.88 -1.51 1.95
CA VAL A 213 13.79 -0.46 0.93
C VAL A 213 12.82 -0.92 -0.14
N VAL A 214 11.82 -0.10 -0.42
CA VAL A 214 10.80 -0.32 -1.43
C VAL A 214 10.89 0.78 -2.46
N GLU A 215 10.72 0.43 -3.73
CA GLU A 215 10.58 1.41 -4.80
C GLU A 215 9.34 2.26 -4.56
N ALA A 216 9.50 3.57 -4.65
CA ALA A 216 8.42 4.52 -4.59
C ALA A 216 8.29 5.24 -5.94
N PHE A 217 7.09 5.70 -6.27
CA PHE A 217 6.84 6.49 -7.46
C PHE A 217 6.09 7.77 -7.10
N GLY A 218 6.08 8.72 -8.03
CA GLY A 218 5.55 10.04 -7.76
C GLY A 218 6.54 10.94 -7.02
N THR A 219 6.08 12.16 -6.79
CA THR A 219 6.85 13.26 -6.22
C THR A 219 6.32 13.43 -4.79
N PRO A 220 7.13 13.25 -3.74
CA PRO A 220 6.64 13.41 -2.36
C PRO A 220 6.07 14.80 -2.16
N PRO A 221 5.10 14.98 -1.24
CA PRO A 221 4.50 16.26 -0.97
C PRO A 221 5.62 17.13 -0.37
N GLY A 222 5.92 18.27 -1.02
CA GLY A 222 7.08 19.10 -0.67
C GLY A 222 8.39 18.62 -1.27
N THR A 223 8.39 18.18 -2.53
CA THR A 223 9.64 17.88 -3.24
C THR A 223 10.52 19.12 -3.24
N ALA A 224 11.75 18.94 -2.75
CA ALA A 224 12.71 20.01 -2.64
C ALA A 224 12.94 20.61 -4.05
N GLY A 225 12.42 21.82 -4.29
CA GLY A 225 12.52 22.50 -5.58
C GLY A 225 11.26 22.47 -6.44
N ASP A 226 10.26 21.64 -6.10
CA ASP A 226 8.90 21.67 -6.68
C ASP A 226 8.10 22.72 -5.88
N PHE A 227 7.97 23.91 -6.44
CA PHE A 227 7.46 25.08 -5.75
C PHE A 227 6.03 25.43 -6.12
N ASP A 228 5.48 24.88 -7.21
CA ASP A 228 4.05 24.94 -7.49
C ASP A 228 3.29 23.64 -7.26
N ASP A 229 3.95 22.63 -6.68
CA ASP A 229 3.37 21.34 -6.32
C ASP A 229 2.75 20.63 -7.54
N ASP A 230 3.30 20.83 -8.74
CA ASP A 230 2.78 20.25 -9.99
C ASP A 230 3.39 18.87 -10.32
N GLY A 231 4.35 18.45 -9.51
CA GLY A 231 4.92 17.11 -9.51
C GLY A 231 6.15 16.95 -10.40
N ASP A 232 6.67 18.02 -11.02
CA ASP A 232 8.01 18.05 -11.57
C ASP A 232 8.87 19.17 -10.95
N VAL A 233 10.16 19.19 -11.29
CA VAL A 233 11.06 20.30 -10.90
C VAL A 233 11.63 20.90 -12.17
N ASP A 234 11.01 21.94 -12.68
CA ASP A 234 11.27 22.52 -13.98
C ASP A 234 11.41 24.06 -13.96
N GLY A 235 11.29 24.70 -15.12
CA GLY A 235 11.42 26.15 -15.22
C GLY A 235 10.27 26.91 -14.55
N ASN A 236 9.10 26.29 -14.43
CA ASN A 236 7.90 26.84 -13.79
C ASN A 236 8.12 27.00 -12.29
N ASP A 237 8.71 26.02 -11.62
CA ASP A 237 9.10 26.12 -10.20
C ASP A 237 10.05 27.28 -9.95
N PHE A 238 11.05 27.43 -10.81
CA PHE A 238 11.98 28.55 -10.70
C PHE A 238 11.25 29.89 -10.78
N LEU A 239 10.22 29.99 -11.63
CA LEU A 239 9.41 31.20 -11.73
C LEU A 239 8.52 31.39 -10.49
N VAL A 240 8.06 30.33 -9.84
CA VAL A 240 7.33 30.41 -8.57
C VAL A 240 8.25 30.94 -7.48
N TRP A 241 9.44 30.37 -7.35
CA TRP A 241 10.47 30.82 -6.41
C TRP A 241 10.90 32.27 -6.66
N GLN A 242 11.03 32.70 -7.92
CA GLN A 242 11.34 34.09 -8.25
C GLN A 242 10.24 35.07 -7.79
N ARG A 243 8.99 34.63 -7.75
CA ARG A 243 7.85 35.45 -7.30
C ARG A 243 7.72 35.44 -5.79
N ASP A 244 8.08 34.34 -5.15
CA ASP A 244 8.10 34.21 -3.70
C ASP A 244 9.27 33.32 -3.26
N THR A 245 10.35 33.93 -2.76
CA THR A 245 11.53 33.18 -2.29
C THR A 245 11.29 32.48 -0.95
N ALA A 246 10.11 32.62 -0.33
CA ALA A 246 9.76 31.94 0.91
C ALA A 246 9.24 30.51 0.69
N VAL A 247 8.95 30.12 -0.55
CA VAL A 247 8.47 28.76 -0.89
C VAL A 247 9.55 27.69 -0.70
N GLY A 248 10.84 28.05 -0.70
CA GLY A 248 11.93 27.13 -0.41
C GLY A 248 13.31 27.64 -0.83
N SER A 249 14.33 26.79 -0.78
CA SER A 249 15.71 27.17 -1.10
C SER A 249 15.98 27.05 -2.60
N LEU A 250 16.69 28.01 -3.20
CA LEU A 250 17.14 27.89 -4.59
C LEU A 250 18.03 26.65 -4.81
N THR A 251 18.76 26.22 -3.78
CA THR A 251 19.59 25.01 -3.86
C THR A 251 18.73 23.77 -4.09
N ASP A 252 17.55 23.70 -3.48
CA ASP A 252 16.62 22.59 -3.64
C ASP A 252 16.21 22.45 -5.12
N TRP A 253 15.89 23.57 -5.77
CA TRP A 253 15.61 23.58 -7.21
C TRP A 253 16.82 23.21 -8.06
N GLN A 254 18.01 23.72 -7.73
CA GLN A 254 19.24 23.43 -8.50
C GLN A 254 19.62 21.95 -8.45
N ASP A 255 19.44 21.31 -7.29
CA ASP A 255 19.78 19.91 -7.08
C ASP A 255 18.76 18.96 -7.73
N ASN A 256 17.52 19.42 -7.96
CA ASN A 256 16.42 18.60 -8.48
C ASN A 256 15.94 18.98 -9.89
N TYR A 257 16.49 20.02 -10.54
CA TYR A 257 16.04 20.45 -11.88
C TYR A 257 16.08 19.34 -12.93
N GLY A 258 14.94 19.13 -13.61
CA GLY A 258 14.71 18.07 -14.58
C GLY A 258 14.16 16.77 -13.96
N PHE A 259 13.82 16.77 -12.67
CA PHE A 259 13.09 15.68 -12.05
C PHE A 259 11.66 15.64 -12.59
N THR A 260 11.29 14.52 -13.21
CA THR A 260 9.91 14.21 -13.63
C THR A 260 9.63 12.76 -13.27
N PRO A 261 8.59 12.43 -12.48
CA PRO A 261 8.29 11.05 -12.15
C PRO A 261 7.94 10.23 -13.41
N PRO A 262 8.29 8.92 -13.47
CA PRO A 262 7.90 8.08 -14.58
C PRO A 262 6.37 8.02 -14.70
N PRO A 263 5.80 8.06 -15.91
CA PRO A 263 4.36 8.02 -16.07
C PRO A 263 3.83 6.67 -15.56
N VAL A 264 2.93 6.72 -14.57
CA VAL A 264 2.10 5.58 -14.18
C VAL A 264 1.21 5.19 -15.36
N SER A 265 1.74 4.33 -16.23
CA SER A 265 0.98 3.79 -17.35
C SER A 265 -0.02 2.77 -16.81
N ALA A 266 -1.24 3.24 -16.54
CA ALA A 266 -2.37 2.34 -16.32
C ALA A 266 -2.64 1.57 -17.64
N VAL A 267 -2.10 0.37 -17.78
CA VAL A 267 -2.59 -0.59 -18.77
C VAL A 267 -3.91 -1.13 -18.24
N VAL A 268 -4.98 -0.35 -18.39
CA VAL A 268 -6.32 -0.89 -18.28
C VAL A 268 -6.49 -1.82 -19.47
N GLY A 269 -6.35 -3.13 -19.24
CA GLY A 269 -6.83 -4.12 -20.18
C GLY A 269 -8.32 -3.90 -20.33
N VAL A 270 -8.73 -3.21 -21.39
CA VAL A 270 -10.13 -2.98 -21.73
C VAL A 270 -10.78 -4.36 -21.88
N PRO A 271 -11.66 -4.79 -20.96
CA PRO A 271 -12.37 -6.04 -21.15
C PRO A 271 -13.35 -5.80 -22.29
N GLU A 272 -13.27 -6.55 -23.39
CA GLU A 272 -14.28 -6.47 -24.46
C GLU A 272 -15.52 -7.31 -24.08
N PRO A 273 -16.66 -6.73 -23.66
CA PRO A 273 -17.84 -7.53 -23.34
C PRO A 273 -18.79 -7.62 -24.55
N SER A 274 -18.46 -7.00 -25.69
CA SER A 274 -19.44 -6.71 -26.75
C SER A 274 -19.22 -7.49 -28.05
N SER A 275 -18.00 -7.99 -28.29
CA SER A 275 -17.62 -8.66 -29.54
C SER A 275 -18.39 -9.97 -29.76
N CYS A 276 -18.58 -10.75 -28.69
CA CYS A 276 -19.33 -12.01 -28.74
C CYS A 276 -20.83 -11.82 -28.95
N VAL A 277 -21.42 -10.77 -28.35
CA VAL A 277 -22.86 -10.47 -28.47
C VAL A 277 -23.20 -9.97 -29.88
N LEU A 278 -22.36 -9.10 -30.45
CA LEU A 278 -22.49 -8.65 -31.83
C LEU A 278 -22.33 -9.80 -32.83
N ALA A 279 -21.36 -10.70 -32.63
CA ALA A 279 -21.18 -11.88 -33.48
C ALA A 279 -22.40 -12.82 -33.44
N LEU A 280 -23.01 -13.02 -32.26
CA LEU A 280 -24.23 -13.81 -32.08
C LEU A 280 -25.45 -13.16 -32.75
N LEU A 281 -25.63 -11.84 -32.63
CA LEU A 281 -26.73 -11.12 -33.27
C LEU A 281 -26.62 -11.15 -34.81
N VAL A 282 -25.40 -11.06 -35.34
CA VAL A 282 -25.15 -11.21 -36.79
C VAL A 282 -25.43 -12.63 -37.27
N ALA A 283 -25.07 -13.66 -36.50
CA ALA A 283 -25.36 -15.06 -36.85
C ALA A 283 -26.87 -15.38 -36.85
N VAL A 284 -27.63 -14.83 -35.90
CA VAL A 284 -29.09 -14.98 -35.83
C VAL A 284 -29.77 -14.18 -36.95
N GLY A 285 -29.29 -12.97 -37.25
CA GLY A 285 -29.76 -12.17 -38.39
C GLY A 285 -29.56 -12.88 -39.73
N ALA A 286 -28.37 -13.45 -39.96
CA ALA A 286 -28.03 -14.14 -41.21
C ALA A 286 -28.85 -15.43 -41.44
N THR A 287 -29.20 -16.16 -40.36
CA THR A 287 -30.02 -17.37 -40.47
C THR A 287 -31.49 -17.07 -40.72
N SER A 288 -32.01 -15.95 -40.19
CA SER A 288 -33.39 -15.50 -40.43
C SER A 288 -33.62 -15.03 -41.88
N LEU A 289 -32.66 -14.30 -42.46
CA LEU A 289 -32.71 -13.85 -43.87
C LEU A 289 -32.61 -15.01 -44.86
N ARG A 290 -31.79 -16.03 -44.56
CA ARG A 290 -31.63 -17.22 -45.42
C ARG A 290 -32.89 -18.09 -45.48
N ARG A 291 -33.77 -17.98 -44.48
CA ARG A 291 -35.03 -18.73 -44.39
C ARG A 291 -36.16 -18.10 -45.23
N GLN A 292 -36.15 -16.78 -45.42
CA GLN A 292 -37.15 -16.08 -46.24
C GLN A 292 -36.96 -16.31 -47.75
N HIS A 293 -35.76 -16.64 -48.20
CA HIS A 293 -35.46 -16.83 -49.63
C HIS A 293 -35.81 -18.23 -50.19
N ARG A 294 -36.33 -19.15 -49.37
CA ARG A 294 -36.70 -20.52 -49.77
C ARG A 294 -38.22 -20.78 -49.88
N GLY A 295 -39.04 -19.73 -49.78
CA GLY A 295 -40.50 -19.85 -49.67
C GLY A 295 -41.33 -19.54 -50.94
N TYR A 296 -40.71 -19.34 -52.10
CA TYR A 296 -41.45 -19.10 -53.35
C TYR A 296 -40.95 -19.99 -54.48
N CYS A 297 -41.56 -21.17 -54.62
CA CYS A 297 -41.74 -21.95 -55.85
C CYS A 297 -43.07 -22.70 -55.72
#